data_AF-A0A9P5AHS8-F1
#
_entry.id   AF-A0A9P5AHS8-F1
#
_cell.length_a   1.000
_cell.length_b   1.000
_cell.length_c   1.000
_cell.angle_alpha   90.00
_cell.angle_beta   90.00
_cell.angle_gamma   90.00
#
_symmetry.space_group_name_H-M   'P 1'
#
loop_
_entity.id
_entity.type
_entity.pdbx_description
1 polymer ?
#
loop_
_entity_poly.entity_id
_entity_poly.type
_entity_poly.pdbx_seq_one_letter_code
_entity_poly.pdbx_strand_id
1 'polypeptide(L)'
;MHDLIGAGLSQVRKTGNLNYRLCDYNMDSADPTSDNGCGAHTDYGTFAIIFQDGASGLEIKDAQQPGLWVPVPGDATAVLAGCCDVILSGGNIRATRHREVMGKKWRRREGNEKSDGGDDTETPDSEIERFIWA
;
A
#
# COMPACT_ATOMS: atom_id res chain seq x y z
N MET A 1 -18.66 18.52 -7.24
CA MET A 1 -17.46 17.63 -7.13
C MET A 1 -16.46 17.86 -8.27
N HIS A 2 -16.83 18.49 -9.39
CA HIS A 2 -15.92 18.77 -10.52
C HIS A 2 -14.84 19.84 -10.25
N ASP A 3 -15.02 20.77 -9.31
CA ASP A 3 -14.10 21.89 -9.07
C ASP A 3 -12.79 21.54 -8.34
N LEU A 4 -12.58 20.29 -7.95
CA LEU A 4 -11.39 19.87 -7.20
C LEU A 4 -10.39 19.04 -8.02
N ILE A 5 -10.78 18.57 -9.21
CA ILE A 5 -9.92 17.77 -10.07
C ILE A 5 -8.78 18.66 -10.59
N GLY A 6 -7.54 18.32 -10.22
CA GLY A 6 -6.34 19.09 -10.60
C GLY A 6 -6.10 20.36 -9.76
N ALA A 7 -6.92 20.62 -8.73
CA ALA A 7 -6.64 21.70 -7.79
C ALA A 7 -5.38 21.39 -6.95
N GLY A 8 -4.59 22.42 -6.62
CA GLY A 8 -3.42 22.26 -5.78
C GLY A 8 -3.81 21.73 -4.39
N LEU A 9 -3.11 20.69 -3.89
CA LEU A 9 -3.44 20.03 -2.62
C LEU A 9 -3.50 20.99 -1.41
N SER A 10 -2.74 22.09 -1.44
CA SER A 10 -2.77 23.14 -0.42
C SER A 10 -4.12 23.85 -0.31
N GLN A 11 -4.90 23.91 -1.40
CA GLN A 11 -6.23 24.49 -1.41
C GLN A 11 -7.28 23.56 -0.77
N VAL A 12 -7.01 22.26 -0.75
CA VAL A 12 -7.92 21.22 -0.24
C VAL A 12 -7.56 20.82 1.19
N ARG A 13 -6.26 20.74 1.53
CA ARG A 13 -5.76 20.46 2.88
C ARG A 13 -5.70 21.72 3.75
N LYS A 14 -6.88 22.24 4.12
CA LYS A 14 -6.98 23.46 4.95
C LYS A 14 -6.76 23.22 6.45
N THR A 15 -6.97 21.99 6.94
CA THR A 15 -7.00 21.69 8.39
C THR A 15 -5.96 20.68 8.86
N GLY A 16 -5.09 20.17 7.98
CA GLY A 16 -3.98 19.31 8.40
C GLY A 16 -4.42 17.96 8.98
N ASN A 17 -5.41 17.28 8.39
CA ASN A 17 -5.75 15.91 8.76
C ASN A 17 -4.56 14.98 8.46
N LEU A 18 -3.75 14.75 9.48
CA LEU A 18 -2.59 13.89 9.52
C LEU A 18 -2.87 12.79 10.55
N ASN A 19 -2.57 11.56 10.17
CA ASN A 19 -2.54 10.43 11.07
C ASN A 19 -1.12 9.88 11.09
N TYR A 20 -0.69 9.38 12.24
CA TYR A 20 0.59 8.71 12.40
C TYR A 20 0.35 7.33 12.99
N ARG A 21 1.03 6.34 12.41
CA ARG A 21 1.08 4.97 12.92
C ARG A 21 2.55 4.63 13.17
N LEU A 22 2.83 4.12 14.36
CA LEU A 22 4.08 3.42 14.66
C LEU A 22 3.74 1.93 14.70
N CYS A 23 4.28 1.18 13.75
CA CYS A 23 4.08 -0.25 13.65
C CYS A 23 5.35 -0.97 14.09
N ASP A 24 5.21 -1.97 14.96
CA ASP A 24 6.31 -2.85 15.38
C ASP A 24 5.96 -4.28 14.95
N TYR A 25 6.65 -4.77 13.93
CA TYR A 25 6.50 -6.11 13.39
C TYR A 25 7.56 -7.03 14.00
N ASN A 26 7.34 -7.43 15.26
CA ASN A 26 8.27 -8.29 15.98
C ASN A 26 8.03 -9.79 15.67
N MET A 27 9.08 -10.47 15.24
CA MET A 27 9.09 -11.93 15.01
C MET A 27 8.75 -12.76 16.25
N ASP A 28 9.03 -12.27 17.46
CA ASP A 28 8.70 -12.95 18.71
C ASP A 28 7.19 -13.03 18.96
N SER A 29 6.44 -12.08 18.40
CA SER A 29 4.97 -12.02 18.46
C SER A 29 4.29 -12.54 17.20
N ALA A 30 5.06 -12.90 16.17
CA ALA A 30 4.51 -13.40 14.91
C ALA A 30 3.93 -14.81 15.11
N ASP A 31 2.84 -15.11 14.39
CA ASP A 31 2.39 -16.49 14.24
C ASP A 31 3.47 -17.27 13.48
N PRO A 32 4.07 -18.31 14.06
CA PRO A 32 5.16 -19.05 13.42
C PRO A 32 4.72 -19.80 12.15
N THR A 33 3.42 -19.93 11.93
CA THR A 33 2.81 -20.61 10.77
C THR A 33 2.33 -19.65 9.68
N SER A 34 2.45 -18.34 9.90
CA SER A 34 1.97 -17.31 8.98
C SER A 34 3.06 -16.29 8.68
N ASP A 35 3.21 -15.95 7.41
CA ASP A 35 4.06 -14.84 6.97
C ASP A 35 3.28 -13.50 6.91
N ASN A 36 2.03 -13.46 7.36
CA ASN A 36 1.20 -12.26 7.33
C ASN A 36 1.56 -11.32 8.49
N GLY A 37 2.12 -10.15 8.18
CA GLY A 37 2.27 -9.04 9.13
C GLY A 37 1.05 -8.12 9.08
N CYS A 38 0.73 -7.62 7.89
CA CYS A 38 -0.48 -6.87 7.60
C CYS A 38 -0.99 -7.26 6.21
N GLY A 39 -2.26 -7.66 6.12
CA GLY A 39 -2.84 -8.14 4.87
C GLY A 39 -2.85 -7.07 3.77
N ALA A 40 -3.08 -7.51 2.53
CA ALA A 40 -3.18 -6.62 1.38
C ALA A 40 -4.30 -5.58 1.53
N HIS A 41 -3.97 -4.30 1.42
CA HIS A 41 -4.93 -3.21 1.55
C HIS A 41 -4.49 -1.94 0.82
N THR A 42 -5.39 -0.97 0.73
CA THR A 42 -5.11 0.42 0.37
C THR A 42 -5.36 1.35 1.56
N ASP A 43 -4.59 2.42 1.67
CA ASP A 43 -4.84 3.44 2.70
C ASP A 43 -5.93 4.42 2.25
N TYR A 44 -6.78 4.83 3.18
CA TYR A 44 -7.91 5.73 2.86
C TYR A 44 -7.49 7.19 2.55
N GLY A 45 -6.29 7.61 2.99
CA GLY A 45 -5.83 9.00 2.91
C GLY A 45 -5.47 9.48 1.50
N THR A 46 -4.85 10.67 1.39
CA THR A 46 -4.30 11.15 0.11
C THR A 46 -3.01 10.43 -0.23
N PHE A 47 -2.04 10.45 0.69
CA PHE A 47 -0.81 9.70 0.55
C PHE A 47 -0.31 9.26 1.92
N ALA A 48 0.38 8.14 1.96
CA ALA A 48 1.15 7.67 3.10
C ALA A 48 2.64 7.86 2.81
N ILE A 49 3.41 8.31 3.81
CA ILE A 49 4.87 8.34 3.77
C ILE A 49 5.34 7.33 4.82
N ILE A 50 6.07 6.32 4.37
CA ILE A 50 6.51 5.20 5.20
C ILE A 50 8.02 5.28 5.34
N PHE A 51 8.46 5.30 6.60
CA PHE A 51 9.85 5.17 6.98
C PHE A 51 10.03 3.79 7.61
N GLN A 52 11.05 3.08 7.16
CA GLN A 52 11.39 1.73 7.61
C GLN A 52 12.68 1.79 8.45
N ASP A 53 12.93 0.75 9.24
CA ASP A 53 14.08 0.63 10.15
C ASP A 53 15.27 -0.14 9.55
N GLY A 54 15.22 -0.46 8.25
CA GLY A 54 16.17 -1.32 7.57
C GLY A 54 15.68 -2.76 7.39
N ALA A 55 14.62 -3.19 8.08
CA ALA A 55 14.03 -4.51 7.89
C ALA A 55 13.24 -4.60 6.58
N SER A 56 13.12 -5.82 6.03
CA SER A 56 12.20 -6.13 4.92
C SER A 56 10.85 -6.52 5.46
N GLY A 57 9.80 -6.11 4.76
CA GLY A 57 8.43 -6.57 5.01
C GLY A 57 7.43 -5.94 4.04
N LEU A 58 7.66 -4.68 3.69
CA LEU A 58 6.76 -3.94 2.82
C LEU A 58 6.82 -4.46 1.37
N GLU A 59 5.65 -4.84 0.84
CA GLU A 59 5.47 -5.22 -0.56
C GLU A 59 4.35 -4.39 -1.20
N ILE A 60 4.58 -3.95 -2.43
CA ILE A 60 3.61 -3.19 -3.24
C ILE A 60 3.15 -4.06 -4.40
N LYS A 61 1.84 -4.09 -4.66
CA LYS A 61 1.29 -4.82 -5.81
C LYS A 61 1.68 -4.12 -7.11
N ASP A 62 2.26 -4.86 -8.05
CA ASP A 62 2.63 -4.31 -9.36
C ASP A 62 1.38 -3.88 -10.13
N ALA A 63 1.45 -2.69 -10.68
CA ALA A 63 0.32 -2.02 -11.32
C ALA A 63 0.01 -2.56 -12.73
N GLN A 64 0.97 -3.26 -13.35
CA GLN A 64 0.94 -3.78 -14.72
C GLN A 64 0.93 -5.33 -14.75
N GLN A 65 1.40 -5.98 -13.69
CA GLN A 65 1.51 -7.42 -13.59
C GLN A 65 0.61 -7.97 -12.46
N PRO A 66 -0.60 -8.44 -12.78
CA PRO A 66 -1.50 -9.02 -11.78
C PRO A 66 -0.85 -10.14 -10.97
N GLY A 67 -0.98 -10.07 -9.65
CA GLY A 67 -0.43 -11.06 -8.72
C GLY A 67 1.04 -10.89 -8.37
N LEU A 68 1.77 -10.00 -9.06
CA LEU A 68 3.15 -9.69 -8.69
C LEU A 68 3.17 -8.70 -7.51
N TRP A 69 3.92 -9.06 -6.47
CA TRP A 69 4.22 -8.22 -5.32
C TRP A 69 5.71 -7.85 -5.36
N VAL A 70 6.00 -6.55 -5.36
CA VAL A 70 7.35 -6.00 -5.46
C VAL A 70 7.80 -5.56 -4.07
N PRO A 71 8.91 -6.11 -3.53
CA PRO A 71 9.41 -5.72 -2.22
C PRO A 71 10.02 -4.32 -2.26
N VAL A 72 9.80 -3.53 -1.21
CA VAL A 72 10.33 -2.17 -1.06
C VAL A 72 11.56 -2.19 -0.16
N PRO A 73 12.77 -1.78 -0.64
CA PRO A 73 14.00 -1.77 0.15
C PRO A 73 13.79 -1.24 1.57
N GLY A 74 14.29 -1.96 2.58
CA GLY A 74 14.06 -1.62 4.00
C GLY A 74 14.71 -0.30 4.43
N ASP A 75 15.63 0.22 3.62
CA ASP A 75 16.26 1.53 3.76
C ASP A 75 15.61 2.61 2.87
N ALA A 76 14.61 2.27 2.06
CA ALA A 76 13.88 3.22 1.25
C ALA A 76 12.76 3.90 2.05
N THR A 77 12.56 5.19 1.75
CA THR A 77 11.31 5.90 2.08
C THR A 77 10.30 5.63 0.98
N ALA A 78 9.12 5.13 1.33
CA ALA A 78 8.04 4.89 0.38
C ALA A 78 7.00 6.01 0.46
N VAL A 79 6.49 6.42 -0.71
CA VAL A 79 5.35 7.34 -0.83
C VAL A 79 4.26 6.62 -1.61
N LEU A 80 3.14 6.34 -0.95
CA LEU A 80 2.04 5.56 -1.52
C LEU A 80 0.81 6.45 -1.69
N ALA A 81 0.16 6.37 -2.84
CA ALA A 81 -1.12 7.05 -3.06
C ALA A 81 -2.24 6.28 -2.34
N GLY A 82 -3.14 6.99 -1.66
CA GLY A 82 -4.32 6.41 -1.02
C GLY A 82 -5.62 6.71 -1.78
N CYS A 83 -6.74 6.22 -1.26
CA CYS A 83 -8.05 6.29 -1.93
C CYS A 83 -8.52 7.73 -2.19
N CYS A 84 -8.23 8.70 -1.32
CA CYS A 84 -8.60 10.09 -1.58
C CYS A 84 -7.89 10.64 -2.82
N ASP A 85 -6.68 10.20 -3.15
CA ASP A 85 -5.94 10.72 -4.31
C ASP A 85 -6.53 10.22 -5.63
N VAL A 86 -7.18 9.05 -5.62
CA VAL A 86 -7.98 8.58 -6.76
C VAL A 86 -9.10 9.57 -7.06
N ILE A 87 -9.82 10.02 -6.04
CA ILE A 87 -10.91 11.01 -6.19
C ILE A 87 -10.37 12.37 -6.64
N LEU A 88 -9.32 12.86 -5.98
CA LEU A 88 -8.74 14.19 -6.25
C LEU A 88 -8.08 14.27 -7.64
N SER A 89 -7.51 13.16 -8.11
CA SER A 89 -6.93 13.07 -9.45
C SER A 89 -7.97 12.79 -10.54
N GLY A 90 -9.24 12.58 -10.19
CA GLY A 90 -10.28 12.17 -11.14
C GLY A 90 -10.01 10.79 -11.76
N GLY A 91 -9.43 9.87 -11.00
CA GLY A 91 -9.11 8.50 -11.43
C GLY A 91 -7.76 8.35 -12.13
N ASN A 92 -6.98 9.42 -12.32
CA ASN A 92 -5.68 9.35 -13.01
C ASN A 92 -4.58 8.70 -12.16
N ILE A 93 -4.72 8.71 -10.84
CA ILE A 93 -3.83 8.03 -9.89
C ILE A 93 -4.62 6.91 -9.24
N ARG A 94 -4.02 5.71 -9.15
CA ARG A 94 -4.60 4.56 -8.45
C ARG A 94 -4.10 4.50 -7.01
N ALA A 95 -4.96 4.08 -6.09
CA ALA A 95 -4.54 3.77 -4.73
C ALA A 95 -3.55 2.60 -4.75
N THR A 96 -2.47 2.74 -4.00
CA THR A 96 -1.37 1.78 -4.03
C THR A 96 -1.67 0.64 -3.05
N ARG A 97 -2.00 -0.54 -3.60
CA ARG A 97 -2.23 -1.73 -2.78
C ARG A 97 -0.89 -2.26 -2.25
N HIS A 98 -0.79 -2.41 -0.94
CA HIS A 98 0.42 -2.81 -0.25
C HIS A 98 0.10 -3.80 0.87
N ARG A 99 1.11 -4.52 1.34
CA ARG A 99 1.04 -5.48 2.45
C ARG A 99 2.36 -5.53 3.20
N GLU A 100 2.32 -6.04 4.42
CA GLU A 100 3.51 -6.32 5.23
C GLU A 100 3.64 -7.83 5.44
N VAL A 101 4.80 -8.38 5.10
CA VAL A 101 5.12 -9.80 5.29
C VAL A 101 6.21 -10.01 6.33
N MET A 102 6.02 -10.98 7.21
CA MET A 102 6.96 -11.34 8.27
C MET A 102 8.12 -12.20 7.72
N GLY A 103 9.29 -12.09 8.35
CA GLY A 103 10.38 -13.08 8.21
C GLY A 103 11.16 -13.07 6.89
N LYS A 104 10.93 -12.13 5.97
CA LYS A 104 11.78 -12.00 4.77
C LYS A 104 13.06 -11.26 5.14
N LYS A 105 14.22 -11.82 4.77
CA LYS A 105 15.52 -11.13 4.81
C LYS A 105 15.81 -10.55 3.43
N TRP A 106 16.20 -9.27 3.35
CA TRP A 106 16.70 -8.65 2.12
C TRP A 106 17.81 -9.50 1.50
N ARG A 107 17.50 -10.16 0.38
CA ARG A 107 18.48 -10.82 -0.48
C ARG A 107 18.34 -10.18 -1.86
N ARG A 108 19.33 -9.41 -2.30
CA ARG A 108 19.42 -8.91 -3.68
C ARG A 108 19.18 -10.10 -4.61
N ARG A 109 18.05 -10.11 -5.30
CA ARG A 109 17.65 -11.20 -6.20
C ARG A 109 17.61 -10.66 -7.62
N GLU A 110 18.58 -11.06 -8.44
CA GLU A 110 18.38 -11.13 -9.88
C GLU A 110 17.53 -12.38 -10.15
N GLY A 111 16.45 -12.25 -10.94
CA GLY A 111 15.63 -13.38 -11.37
C GLY A 111 14.29 -13.52 -10.65
N ASN A 112 13.24 -13.30 -11.42
CA ASN A 112 11.81 -13.40 -11.10
C ASN A 112 11.36 -14.87 -11.11
N GLU A 113 10.75 -15.37 -10.04
CA GLU A 113 9.95 -16.60 -10.07
C GLU A 113 8.69 -16.44 -9.21
N LYS A 114 7.56 -16.85 -9.81
CA LYS A 114 6.20 -16.77 -9.26
C LYS A 114 6.01 -17.80 -8.14
N SER A 115 5.25 -17.45 -7.12
CA SER A 115 4.64 -18.41 -6.21
C SER A 115 3.12 -18.33 -6.36
N ASP A 116 2.53 -19.46 -6.73
CA ASP A 116 1.09 -19.66 -6.87
C ASP A 116 0.36 -19.62 -5.52
N GLY A 117 -0.88 -19.16 -5.55
CA GLY A 117 -1.92 -19.55 -4.59
C GLY A 117 -2.26 -18.53 -3.51
N GLY A 118 -3.25 -17.68 -3.80
CA GLY A 118 -3.94 -16.86 -2.80
C GLY A 118 -5.17 -16.22 -3.45
N ASP A 119 -6.34 -16.81 -3.22
CA ASP A 119 -7.63 -16.29 -3.66
C ASP A 119 -8.08 -15.17 -2.71
N ASP A 120 -7.99 -13.91 -3.16
CA ASP A 120 -8.45 -12.72 -2.44
C ASP A 120 -9.91 -12.41 -2.85
N THR A 121 -10.88 -13.21 -2.41
CA THR A 121 -12.30 -12.92 -2.64
C THR A 121 -12.84 -11.93 -1.59
N GLU A 122 -13.19 -10.74 -2.08
CA GLU A 122 -13.88 -9.60 -1.43
C GLU A 122 -13.17 -8.95 -0.22
N THR A 123 -12.53 -7.82 -0.48
CA THR A 123 -11.88 -6.95 0.53
C THR A 123 -12.58 -5.59 0.56
N PRO A 124 -12.48 -4.78 1.63
CA PRO A 124 -13.00 -3.40 1.65
C PRO A 124 -12.55 -2.53 0.46
N ASP A 125 -11.42 -2.88 -0.17
CA ASP A 125 -10.97 -2.28 -1.42
C ASP A 125 -12.01 -2.44 -2.55
N SER A 126 -12.77 -3.54 -2.63
CA SER A 126 -13.77 -3.78 -3.68
C SER A 126 -14.98 -2.85 -3.58
N GLU A 127 -15.36 -2.42 -2.37
CA GLU A 127 -16.42 -1.42 -2.16
C GLU A 127 -15.98 -0.04 -2.64
N ILE A 128 -14.72 0.32 -2.42
CA ILE A 128 -14.13 1.57 -2.89
C ILE A 128 -13.98 1.57 -4.41
N GLU A 129 -13.47 0.50 -5.00
CA GLU A 129 -13.37 0.35 -6.46
C GLU A 129 -14.74 0.45 -7.12
N ARG A 130 -15.78 -0.16 -6.52
CA ARG A 130 -17.16 -0.04 -6.99
C ARG A 130 -17.72 1.38 -6.85
N PHE A 131 -17.31 2.13 -5.82
CA PHE A 131 -17.74 3.52 -5.64
C PHE A 131 -17.03 4.50 -6.57
N ILE A 132 -15.76 4.23 -6.91
CA ILE A 132 -14.94 5.09 -7.77
C ILE A 132 -15.25 4.88 -9.26
N TRP A 133 -15.55 3.64 -9.68
CA TRP A 133 -15.70 3.27 -11.09
C TRP A 133 -17.14 2.91 -11.52
N ALA A 134 -18.15 3.16 -10.70
CA ALA A 134 -19.57 3.10 -11.09
C ALA A 134 -19.99 4.37 -11.85
#